data_AF-A0A1H0QXM5-F1
#
_entry.id   AF-A0A1H0QXM5-F1
#
_cell.length_a   1.000
_cell.length_b   1.000
_cell.length_c   1.000
_cell.angle_alpha   90.00
_cell.angle_beta   90.00
_cell.angle_gamma   90.00
#
_symmetry.space_group_name_H-M   'P 1'
#
loop_
_entity.id
_entity.type
_entity.pdbx_description
1 polymer ?
#
loop_
_entity_poly.entity_id
_entity_poly.type
_entity_poly.pdbx_seq_one_letter_code
_entity_poly.pdbx_strand_id
1 'polypeptide(L)'
;MTGHDSDTALPQQRAAEAKPARKQKPTTQAKPIAEIISQVFVISVDKDQNIKPATLSRTDFKAIVSCQTTAELDAHVADKVAVDARKTDPQLNALALMAVATSKCREGAQRHALMTFCVRLASALWINRHRESHDLFQDILDSDKGLDATPLRFLCNAIAALYSRRIEHVRAMPAVTLLTDSVTDTVAGSTVLTPTELAIQRDNLLLIGGLWLLANGKSDPSEAMVFFTELLEKRQSRNRSNRDVALYLAEKCAQHESLLADTLDYFKQRANEQVTHGQRLQSALERSEQEAARLKTQLAEHKRITEEQTQRISAMEAEISQLQHILEEQQLDERAKRTHLRDNTGQVKARAFNLLTENVLEPLKLSLSALQREKPKTEVAAHHIELAVESIGRDIQWFKE
;
A
#
# COMPACT_ATOMS: atom_id res chain seq x y z
N MET A 1 4.24 71.27 -26.15
CA MET A 1 4.46 72.17 -25.00
C MET A 1 3.13 72.32 -24.27
N THR A 2 3.16 72.22 -22.93
CA THR A 2 2.13 72.66 -21.94
C THR A 2 0.73 72.07 -22.12
N GLY A 3 0.18 71.23 -21.23
CA GLY A 3 0.15 71.36 -19.78
C GLY A 3 -1.14 72.07 -19.37
N HIS A 4 -2.10 71.36 -18.77
CA HIS A 4 -2.77 71.69 -17.51
C HIS A 4 -4.02 70.85 -17.26
N ASP A 5 -3.95 70.04 -16.21
CA ASP A 5 -5.09 69.60 -15.41
C ASP A 5 -5.71 70.80 -14.67
N SER A 6 -7.02 70.75 -14.46
CA SER A 6 -7.66 71.34 -13.28
C SER A 6 -9.00 70.67 -13.04
N ASP A 7 -9.00 69.85 -12.00
CA ASP A 7 -10.14 69.28 -11.28
C ASP A 7 -10.97 70.40 -10.62
N THR A 8 -12.30 70.33 -10.68
CA THR A 8 -13.15 70.89 -9.61
C THR A 8 -14.53 70.21 -9.53
N ALA A 9 -14.62 69.33 -8.54
CA ALA A 9 -15.74 68.99 -7.64
C ALA A 9 -17.22 69.14 -8.06
N LEU A 10 -17.90 68.00 -7.88
CA LEU A 10 -19.33 67.65 -7.83
C LEU A 10 -20.27 68.59 -7.06
N PRO A 11 -21.59 68.46 -7.32
CA PRO A 11 -22.46 67.88 -6.29
C PRO A 11 -23.45 66.80 -6.80
N GLN A 12 -23.65 65.77 -5.97
CA GLN A 12 -24.66 64.71 -6.12
C GLN A 12 -26.07 65.22 -5.77
N GLN A 13 -27.11 64.77 -6.50
CA GLN A 13 -28.17 63.88 -5.98
C GLN A 13 -29.25 63.51 -7.02
N ARG A 14 -29.31 62.19 -7.28
CA ARG A 14 -30.47 61.28 -7.41
C ARG A 14 -31.73 61.74 -8.18
N ALA A 15 -32.06 61.00 -9.24
CA ALA A 15 -33.09 59.93 -9.22
C ALA A 15 -33.27 59.30 -10.62
N ALA A 16 -33.20 57.97 -10.73
CA ALA A 16 -34.00 57.16 -11.68
C ALA A 16 -33.72 55.66 -11.48
N GLU A 17 -34.68 55.01 -10.82
CA GLU A 17 -35.18 53.63 -10.99
C GLU A 17 -34.32 52.57 -11.71
N ALA A 18 -33.92 51.55 -10.93
CA ALA A 18 -33.48 50.25 -11.44
C ALA A 18 -34.38 49.12 -10.91
N LYS A 19 -34.82 48.27 -11.83
CA LYS A 19 -35.59 47.02 -11.63
C LYS A 19 -34.96 46.10 -10.58
N PRO A 20 -35.76 45.28 -9.88
CA PRO A 20 -35.33 44.59 -8.67
C PRO A 20 -34.34 43.45 -8.98
N ALA A 21 -33.19 43.50 -8.30
CA ALA A 21 -32.24 42.41 -8.25
C ALA A 21 -32.89 41.16 -7.62
N ARG A 22 -32.74 40.01 -8.30
CA ARG A 22 -33.04 38.68 -7.76
C ARG A 22 -32.34 38.51 -6.41
N LYS A 23 -33.12 38.39 -5.34
CA LYS A 23 -32.64 37.96 -4.02
C LYS A 23 -31.97 36.59 -4.18
N GLN A 24 -30.65 36.55 -4.03
CA GLN A 24 -29.92 35.31 -3.79
C GLN A 24 -30.47 34.69 -2.50
N LYS A 25 -30.87 33.42 -2.56
CA LYS A 25 -31.18 32.63 -1.36
C LYS A 25 -29.91 32.57 -0.50
N PRO A 26 -29.99 32.77 0.82
CA PRO A 26 -28.84 32.64 1.69
C PRO A 26 -28.34 31.19 1.63
N THR A 27 -27.05 31.03 1.37
CA THR A 27 -26.32 29.77 1.45
C THR A 27 -26.34 29.34 2.92
N THR A 28 -27.15 28.35 3.26
CA THR A 28 -27.18 27.76 4.60
C THR A 28 -25.82 27.10 4.86
N GLN A 29 -24.95 27.75 5.64
CA GLN A 29 -23.74 27.12 6.14
C GLN A 29 -24.13 25.83 6.89
N ALA A 30 -23.56 24.70 6.49
CA ALA A 30 -23.76 23.44 7.18
C ALA A 30 -23.23 23.57 8.61
N LYS A 31 -24.08 23.31 9.61
CA LYS A 31 -23.69 23.34 11.02
C LYS A 31 -22.54 22.36 11.26
N PRO A 32 -21.50 22.73 12.03
CA PRO A 32 -20.44 21.80 12.41
C PRO A 32 -21.00 20.64 13.25
N ILE A 33 -20.44 19.45 13.08
CA ILE A 33 -20.97 18.23 13.72
C ILE A 33 -20.95 18.32 15.26
N ALA A 34 -19.95 18.98 15.85
CA ALA A 34 -19.86 19.18 17.29
C ALA A 34 -21.07 19.97 17.85
N GLU A 35 -21.58 20.96 17.09
CA GLU A 35 -22.80 21.69 17.45
C GLU A 35 -24.05 20.83 17.35
N ILE A 36 -24.15 20.00 16.30
CA ILE A 36 -25.26 19.05 16.14
C ILE A 36 -25.30 18.10 17.36
N ILE A 37 -24.16 17.52 17.72
CA ILE A 37 -24.07 16.61 18.86
C ILE A 37 -24.44 17.31 20.17
N SER A 38 -23.93 18.53 20.39
CA SER A 38 -24.28 19.31 21.58
C SER A 38 -25.79 19.62 21.65
N GLN A 39 -26.41 19.94 20.50
CA GLN A 39 -27.85 20.21 20.42
C GLN A 39 -28.71 18.97 20.65
N VAL A 40 -28.24 17.77 20.28
CA VAL A 40 -28.99 16.52 20.46
C VAL A 40 -29.13 16.18 21.95
N PHE A 41 -28.09 16.40 22.74
CA PHE A 41 -28.07 15.99 24.15
C PHE A 41 -28.39 17.10 25.14
N VAL A 42 -28.43 18.37 24.70
CA VAL A 42 -28.71 19.51 25.59
C VAL A 42 -30.02 19.31 26.35
N ILE A 43 -29.97 19.61 27.65
CA ILE A 43 -31.16 19.52 28.50
C ILE A 43 -32.17 20.57 28.01
N SER A 44 -33.31 20.09 27.52
CA SER A 44 -34.48 20.91 27.25
C SER A 44 -35.66 20.35 28.02
N VAL A 45 -36.57 21.23 28.40
CA VAL A 45 -37.71 20.88 29.24
C VAL A 45 -39.00 21.03 28.43
N ASP A 46 -39.96 20.15 28.64
CA ASP A 46 -41.29 20.25 28.05
C ASP A 46 -42.20 21.24 28.82
N LYS A 47 -43.45 21.35 28.38
CA LYS A 47 -44.44 22.26 29.00
C LYS A 47 -44.79 21.85 30.43
N ASP A 48 -44.54 20.59 30.78
CA ASP A 48 -44.90 19.96 32.04
C ASP A 48 -43.69 19.85 33.00
N GLN A 49 -42.61 20.59 32.69
CA GLN A 49 -41.34 20.60 33.42
C GLN A 49 -40.54 19.28 33.38
N ASN A 50 -40.88 18.34 32.49
CA ASN A 50 -40.10 17.11 32.31
C ASN A 50 -38.95 17.33 31.32
N ILE A 51 -37.82 16.68 31.59
CA ILE A 51 -36.67 16.69 30.69
C ILE A 51 -37.05 15.95 29.41
N LYS A 52 -36.90 16.61 28.26
CA LYS A 52 -37.13 15.99 26.96
C LYS A 52 -36.04 14.96 26.67
N PRO A 53 -36.39 13.79 26.13
CA PRO A 53 -35.40 12.81 25.71
C PRO A 53 -34.57 13.36 24.55
N ALA A 54 -33.28 13.04 24.54
CA ALA A 54 -32.39 13.32 23.42
C ALA A 54 -32.95 12.61 22.17
N THR A 55 -33.06 13.35 21.08
CA THR A 55 -33.56 12.80 19.81
C THR A 55 -32.68 13.28 18.66
N LEU A 56 -32.19 12.33 17.87
CA LEU A 56 -31.46 12.63 16.65
C LEU A 56 -32.47 12.77 15.50
N SER A 57 -32.68 13.98 15.00
CA SER A 57 -33.61 14.23 13.91
C SER A 57 -33.13 13.61 12.59
N ARG A 58 -34.06 13.38 11.65
CA ARG A 58 -33.69 12.86 10.31
C ARG A 58 -32.78 13.82 9.54
N THR A 59 -32.90 15.13 9.79
CA THR A 59 -32.04 16.16 9.21
C THR A 59 -30.64 16.10 9.79
N ASP A 60 -30.51 15.95 11.10
CA ASP A 60 -29.21 15.83 11.78
C ASP A 60 -28.50 14.53 11.40
N PHE A 61 -29.24 13.43 11.32
CA PHE A 61 -28.74 12.14 10.83
C PHE A 61 -28.15 12.27 9.43
N LYS A 62 -28.87 12.92 8.50
CA LYS A 62 -28.37 13.14 7.14
C LYS A 62 -27.14 14.03 7.12
N ALA A 63 -27.14 15.10 7.92
CA ALA A 63 -26.02 16.04 8.01
C ALA A 63 -24.74 15.35 8.50
N ILE A 64 -24.83 14.50 9.52
CA ILE A 64 -23.70 13.71 10.04
C ILE A 64 -23.16 12.76 8.94
N VAL A 65 -24.04 12.05 8.24
CA VAL A 65 -23.67 11.09 7.18
C VAL A 65 -23.04 11.77 5.95
N SER A 66 -23.52 12.97 5.60
CA SER A 66 -23.07 13.69 4.40
C SER A 66 -21.90 14.64 4.64
N CYS A 67 -21.46 14.83 5.88
CA CYS A 67 -20.30 15.67 6.16
C CYS A 67 -19.05 15.07 5.52
N GLN A 68 -18.13 15.96 5.12
CA GLN A 68 -16.87 15.65 4.44
C GLN A 68 -15.68 16.29 5.16
N THR A 69 -15.93 16.76 6.38
CA THR A 69 -14.94 17.45 7.19
C THR A 69 -14.80 16.68 8.47
N THR A 70 -13.55 16.31 8.79
CA THR A 70 -13.22 15.67 10.06
C THR A 70 -13.71 16.55 11.19
N ALA A 71 -14.66 16.03 11.98
CA ALA A 71 -15.23 16.77 13.08
C ALA A 71 -14.18 16.95 14.18
N GLU A 72 -14.01 18.18 14.67
CA GLU A 72 -13.25 18.47 15.89
C GLU A 72 -14.05 17.97 17.10
N LEU A 73 -13.95 16.67 17.37
CA LEU A 73 -14.60 15.99 18.49
C LEU A 73 -13.54 15.65 19.52
N ASP A 74 -13.18 16.64 20.32
CA ASP A 74 -12.20 16.47 21.37
C ASP A 74 -12.79 15.78 22.62
N ALA A 75 -11.87 15.42 23.52
CA ALA A 75 -12.17 14.87 24.83
C ALA A 75 -13.16 15.73 25.65
N HIS A 76 -13.03 17.04 25.55
CA HIS A 76 -13.77 18.01 26.34
C HIS A 76 -15.24 18.09 25.90
N VAL A 77 -15.53 18.00 24.61
CA VAL A 77 -16.90 17.91 24.08
C VAL A 77 -17.59 16.65 24.60
N ALA A 78 -16.90 15.51 24.62
CA ALA A 78 -17.47 14.26 25.13
C ALA A 78 -17.81 14.35 26.63
N ASP A 79 -16.92 14.92 27.44
CA ASP A 79 -17.12 15.06 28.88
C ASP A 79 -18.25 16.04 29.20
N LYS A 80 -18.36 17.15 28.45
CA LYS A 80 -19.46 18.11 28.57
C LYS A 80 -20.81 17.48 28.18
N VAL A 81 -20.85 16.78 27.05
CA VAL A 81 -22.06 16.11 26.56
C VAL A 81 -22.48 14.97 27.49
N ALA A 82 -21.54 14.27 28.13
CA ALA A 82 -21.84 13.16 29.05
C ALA A 82 -22.69 13.59 30.24
N VAL A 83 -22.52 14.80 30.77
CA VAL A 83 -23.30 15.31 31.90
C VAL A 83 -24.78 15.44 31.51
N ASP A 84 -25.05 16.00 30.34
CA ASP A 84 -26.41 16.20 29.84
C ASP A 84 -27.03 14.89 29.35
N ALA A 85 -26.26 14.08 28.63
CA ALA A 85 -26.68 12.78 28.09
C ALA A 85 -27.07 11.78 29.19
N ARG A 86 -26.49 11.86 30.40
CA ARG A 86 -26.95 11.05 31.55
C ARG A 86 -28.42 11.26 31.88
N LYS A 87 -28.94 12.48 31.64
CA LYS A 87 -30.33 12.86 31.95
C LYS A 87 -31.22 12.73 30.72
N THR A 88 -30.72 13.07 29.54
CA THR A 88 -31.53 13.13 28.30
C THR A 88 -31.52 11.81 27.52
N ASP A 89 -30.50 10.97 27.65
CA ASP A 89 -30.38 9.69 26.93
C ASP A 89 -29.95 8.51 27.84
N PRO A 90 -30.67 8.25 28.95
CA PRO A 90 -30.26 7.21 29.90
C PRO A 90 -30.30 5.80 29.30
N GLN A 91 -31.09 5.58 28.24
CA GLN A 91 -31.16 4.32 27.50
C GLN A 91 -30.18 4.23 26.33
N LEU A 92 -29.38 5.26 26.06
CA LEU A 92 -28.43 5.34 24.94
C LEU A 92 -29.08 5.24 23.54
N ASN A 93 -30.34 5.65 23.39
CA ASN A 93 -31.07 5.60 22.12
C ASN A 93 -30.49 6.58 21.10
N ALA A 94 -30.29 7.84 21.51
CA ALA A 94 -29.73 8.87 20.62
C ALA A 94 -28.26 8.56 20.30
N LEU A 95 -27.51 8.08 21.29
CA LEU A 95 -26.12 7.64 21.10
C LEU A 95 -26.00 6.44 20.14
N ALA A 96 -26.88 5.44 20.27
CA ALA A 96 -26.89 4.30 19.35
C ALA A 96 -27.24 4.72 17.92
N LEU A 97 -28.18 5.64 17.74
CA LEU A 97 -28.51 6.19 16.43
C LEU A 97 -27.34 6.98 15.83
N MET A 98 -26.58 7.72 16.65
CA MET A 98 -25.35 8.37 16.21
C MET A 98 -24.29 7.36 15.78
N ALA A 99 -24.07 6.28 16.55
CA ALA A 99 -23.12 5.23 16.16
C ALA A 99 -23.51 4.57 14.82
N VAL A 100 -24.80 4.41 14.54
CA VAL A 100 -25.31 3.96 13.24
C VAL A 100 -25.11 5.01 12.14
N ALA A 101 -25.25 6.30 12.44
CA ALA A 101 -24.93 7.37 11.48
C ALA A 101 -23.45 7.34 11.09
N THR A 102 -22.57 7.09 12.07
CA THR A 102 -21.14 6.94 11.87
C THR A 102 -20.80 5.85 10.85
N SER A 103 -21.40 4.66 10.95
CA SER A 103 -21.12 3.56 10.02
C SER A 103 -21.53 3.86 8.56
N LYS A 104 -22.43 4.83 8.35
CA LYS A 104 -22.87 5.29 7.03
C LYS A 104 -22.07 6.45 6.46
N CYS A 105 -21.15 7.05 7.23
CA CYS A 105 -20.29 8.13 6.75
C CYS A 105 -19.40 7.63 5.60
N ARG A 106 -19.22 8.45 4.56
CA ARG A 106 -18.41 8.09 3.39
C ARG A 106 -16.91 8.16 3.68
N GLU A 107 -16.50 9.16 4.44
CA GLU A 107 -15.10 9.43 4.76
C GLU A 107 -14.61 8.58 5.94
N GLY A 108 -13.47 7.90 5.78
CA GLY A 108 -12.91 7.02 6.80
C GLY A 108 -12.43 7.75 8.06
N ALA A 109 -11.80 8.92 7.91
CA ALA A 109 -11.30 9.71 9.03
C ALA A 109 -12.45 10.22 9.93
N GLN A 110 -13.50 10.75 9.32
CA GLN A 110 -14.69 11.19 10.05
C GLN A 110 -15.42 10.01 10.71
N ARG A 111 -15.53 8.86 10.02
CA ARG A 111 -16.10 7.63 10.59
C ARG A 111 -15.35 7.21 11.86
N HIS A 112 -14.02 7.24 11.82
CA HIS A 112 -13.21 6.89 12.98
C HIS A 112 -13.39 7.89 14.13
N ALA A 113 -13.27 9.20 13.86
CA ALA A 113 -13.43 10.24 14.88
C ALA A 113 -14.80 10.19 15.58
N LEU A 114 -15.88 10.01 14.82
CA LEU A 114 -17.23 9.89 15.37
C LEU A 114 -17.45 8.60 16.16
N MET A 115 -16.84 7.48 15.73
CA MET A 115 -16.97 6.22 16.46
C MET A 115 -16.22 6.31 17.79
N THR A 116 -15.00 6.85 17.78
CA THR A 116 -14.21 7.12 18.99
C THR A 116 -14.96 8.04 19.95
N PHE A 117 -15.61 9.09 19.43
CA PHE A 117 -16.48 9.94 20.25
C PHE A 117 -17.65 9.16 20.87
N CYS A 118 -18.36 8.34 20.08
CA CYS A 118 -19.49 7.55 20.57
C CYS A 118 -19.07 6.57 21.67
N VAL A 119 -17.90 5.94 21.52
CA VAL A 119 -17.33 5.01 22.50
C VAL A 119 -16.93 5.74 23.77
N ARG A 120 -16.27 6.89 23.66
CA ARG A 120 -15.90 7.70 24.82
C ARG A 120 -17.14 8.17 25.58
N LEU A 121 -18.17 8.63 24.87
CA LEU A 121 -19.44 9.02 25.48
C LEU A 121 -20.14 7.82 26.13
N ALA A 122 -20.19 6.66 25.46
CA ALA A 122 -20.72 5.43 26.06
C ALA A 122 -19.95 5.03 27.33
N SER A 123 -18.63 5.22 27.34
CA SER A 123 -17.75 4.92 28.48
C SER A 123 -17.99 5.90 29.64
N ALA A 124 -18.21 7.17 29.33
CA ALA A 124 -18.58 8.18 30.30
C ALA A 124 -19.99 7.96 30.88
N LEU A 125 -20.90 7.37 30.11
CA LEU A 125 -22.25 6.98 30.53
C LEU A 125 -22.30 5.58 31.18
N TRP A 126 -21.18 4.85 31.12
CA TRP A 126 -21.08 3.49 31.64
C TRP A 126 -21.19 3.46 33.16
N ILE A 127 -21.85 2.41 33.65
CA ILE A 127 -22.27 2.27 35.04
C ILE A 127 -21.07 1.98 35.95
N ASN A 128 -20.06 1.26 35.44
CA ASN A 128 -18.83 0.95 36.15
C ASN A 128 -17.70 1.89 35.73
N ARG A 129 -17.82 3.18 36.08
CA ARG A 129 -16.76 4.18 35.84
C ARG A 129 -15.50 3.97 36.71
N HIS A 130 -15.46 2.89 37.50
CA HIS A 130 -14.38 2.57 38.45
C HIS A 130 -12.97 2.43 37.84
N ARG A 131 -12.82 2.51 36.52
CA ARG A 131 -11.53 2.40 35.82
C ARG A 131 -11.09 3.66 35.07
N GLU A 132 -11.86 4.75 35.13
CA GLU A 132 -11.62 5.99 34.35
C GLU A 132 -11.40 5.77 32.85
N SER A 133 -11.79 4.61 32.31
CA SER A 133 -11.48 4.24 30.94
C SER A 133 -12.26 5.08 29.94
N HIS A 134 -11.54 5.49 28.91
CA HIS A 134 -12.08 6.20 27.75
C HIS A 134 -12.59 5.25 26.65
N ASP A 135 -12.33 3.94 26.78
CA ASP A 135 -12.81 2.90 25.87
C ASP A 135 -13.26 1.66 26.66
N LEU A 136 -14.53 1.65 27.05
CA LEU A 136 -15.13 0.56 27.81
C LEU A 136 -15.06 -0.78 27.08
N PHE A 137 -15.07 -0.78 25.74
CA PHE A 137 -15.10 -2.02 24.97
C PHE A 137 -13.72 -2.66 24.95
N GLN A 138 -12.67 -1.85 24.83
CA GLN A 138 -11.29 -2.31 24.99
C GLN A 138 -11.07 -2.88 26.39
N ASP A 139 -11.49 -2.18 27.45
CA ASP A 139 -11.39 -2.64 28.84
C ASP A 139 -12.05 -4.00 29.07
N ILE A 140 -13.22 -4.22 28.46
CA ILE A 140 -13.92 -5.50 28.53
C ILE A 140 -13.08 -6.56 27.84
N LEU A 141 -12.64 -6.33 26.60
CA LEU A 141 -11.85 -7.30 25.84
C LEU A 141 -10.49 -7.63 26.47
N ASP A 142 -9.82 -6.67 27.08
CA ASP A 142 -8.56 -6.91 27.81
C ASP A 142 -8.77 -7.87 29.00
N SER A 143 -10.01 -8.00 29.48
CA SER A 143 -10.38 -8.95 30.54
C SER A 143 -10.62 -10.38 30.05
N ASP A 144 -10.67 -10.63 28.73
CA ASP A 144 -10.92 -11.95 28.12
C ASP A 144 -9.75 -12.93 28.34
N LYS A 145 -8.53 -12.41 28.49
CA LYS A 145 -7.30 -13.23 28.63
C LYS A 145 -7.14 -14.33 27.55
N GLY A 146 -7.82 -14.19 26.42
CA GLY A 146 -7.81 -15.13 25.29
C GLY A 146 -8.66 -16.39 25.49
N LEU A 147 -9.72 -16.34 26.30
CA LEU A 147 -10.58 -17.49 26.60
C LEU A 147 -11.70 -17.70 25.56
N ASP A 148 -12.21 -16.63 24.95
CA ASP A 148 -13.24 -16.73 23.91
C ASP A 148 -12.67 -16.62 22.48
N ALA A 149 -13.18 -17.45 21.57
CA ALA A 149 -12.69 -17.53 20.19
C ALA A 149 -13.10 -16.33 19.31
N THR A 150 -14.11 -15.55 19.71
CA THR A 150 -14.54 -14.37 18.95
C THR A 150 -14.77 -13.15 19.87
N PRO A 151 -14.14 -11.99 19.60
CA PRO A 151 -14.28 -10.78 20.41
C PRO A 151 -15.73 -10.31 20.56
N LEU A 152 -16.55 -10.53 19.54
CA LEU A 152 -17.97 -10.15 19.52
C LEU A 152 -18.80 -10.97 20.51
N ARG A 153 -18.55 -12.27 20.58
CA ARG A 153 -19.25 -13.17 21.50
C ARG A 153 -18.84 -12.90 22.94
N PHE A 154 -17.54 -12.72 23.19
CA PHE A 154 -17.05 -12.35 24.51
C PHE A 154 -17.70 -11.05 25.01
N LEU A 155 -17.67 -10.00 24.18
CA LEU A 155 -18.25 -8.71 24.48
C LEU A 155 -19.74 -8.82 24.82
N CYS A 156 -20.47 -9.61 24.03
CA CYS A 156 -21.89 -9.89 24.24
C CYS A 156 -22.14 -10.54 25.60
N ASN A 157 -21.39 -11.61 25.91
CA ASN A 157 -21.52 -12.36 27.16
C ASN A 157 -21.18 -11.49 28.38
N ALA A 158 -20.10 -10.72 28.31
CA ALA A 158 -19.66 -9.84 29.39
C ALA A 158 -20.70 -8.75 29.70
N ILE A 159 -21.18 -8.04 28.66
CA ILE A 159 -22.21 -7.00 28.82
C ILE A 159 -23.53 -7.62 29.29
N ALA A 160 -23.94 -8.76 28.72
CA ALA A 160 -25.17 -9.44 29.11
C ALA A 160 -25.15 -9.88 30.58
N ALA A 161 -24.05 -10.48 31.05
CA ALA A 161 -23.90 -10.93 32.42
C ALA A 161 -24.01 -9.75 33.43
N LEU A 162 -23.38 -8.62 33.12
CA LEU A 162 -23.45 -7.41 33.94
C LEU A 162 -24.87 -6.85 34.03
N TYR A 163 -25.57 -6.73 32.90
CA TYR A 163 -26.94 -6.23 32.89
C TYR A 163 -27.93 -7.22 33.51
N SER A 164 -27.73 -8.53 33.40
CA SER A 164 -28.57 -9.52 34.08
C SER A 164 -28.50 -9.36 35.60
N ARG A 165 -27.29 -9.25 36.17
CA ARG A 165 -27.10 -8.99 37.60
C ARG A 165 -27.78 -7.68 38.04
N ARG A 166 -27.67 -6.62 37.24
CA ARG A 166 -28.28 -5.32 37.55
C ARG A 166 -29.81 -5.38 37.47
N ILE A 167 -30.36 -6.03 36.45
CA ILE A 167 -31.80 -6.22 36.29
C ILE A 167 -32.37 -7.04 37.45
N GLU A 168 -31.68 -8.09 37.86
CA GLU A 168 -32.05 -8.88 39.05
C GLU A 168 -32.01 -8.04 40.32
N HIS A 169 -30.97 -7.22 40.50
CA HIS A 169 -30.88 -6.29 41.62
C HIS A 169 -32.05 -5.30 41.66
N VAL A 170 -32.37 -4.64 40.53
CA VAL A 170 -33.51 -3.70 40.45
C VAL A 170 -34.85 -4.41 40.69
N ARG A 171 -35.01 -5.66 40.25
CA ARG A 171 -36.21 -6.46 40.53
C ARG A 171 -36.33 -6.87 42.00
N ALA A 172 -35.21 -7.06 42.68
CA ALA A 172 -35.16 -7.46 44.08
C ALA A 172 -35.28 -6.29 45.06
N MET A 173 -35.17 -5.03 44.59
CA MET A 173 -35.38 -3.86 45.43
C MET A 173 -36.87 -3.71 45.79
N PRO A 174 -37.24 -3.65 47.09
CA PRO A 174 -38.61 -3.39 47.49
C PRO A 174 -39.01 -1.95 47.14
N ALA A 175 -40.24 -1.77 46.66
CA ALA A 175 -40.78 -0.46 46.22
C ALA A 175 -40.72 0.65 47.27
N VAL A 176 -40.49 0.31 48.55
CA VAL A 176 -40.44 1.22 49.69
C VAL A 176 -39.08 1.91 49.85
N THR A 177 -37.98 1.32 49.36
CA THR A 177 -36.62 1.90 49.49
C THR A 177 -36.33 3.03 48.50
N LEU A 178 -37.26 3.37 47.60
CA LEU A 178 -37.12 4.48 46.66
C LEU A 178 -37.36 5.86 47.31
N LEU A 179 -37.91 5.91 48.54
CA LEU A 179 -38.28 7.16 49.21
C LEU A 179 -37.50 7.46 50.50
N THR A 180 -36.69 6.53 50.99
CA THR A 180 -35.91 6.74 52.22
C THR A 180 -34.50 6.19 52.04
N ASP A 181 -33.57 7.07 51.63
CA ASP A 181 -32.29 7.25 52.32
C ASP A 181 -31.57 8.49 51.80
N SER A 182 -31.76 9.60 52.53
CA SER A 182 -30.80 10.69 52.62
C SER A 182 -29.66 10.22 53.53
N VAL A 183 -28.39 10.30 53.14
CA VAL A 183 -27.39 11.32 53.52
C VAL A 183 -26.05 10.59 53.25
N THR A 184 -25.11 10.95 52.38
CA THR A 184 -24.64 12.19 51.75
C THR A 184 -24.07 11.83 50.36
N ASP A 185 -24.71 12.27 49.28
CA ASP A 185 -24.02 12.90 48.15
C ASP A 185 -25.06 13.51 47.21
N THR A 186 -25.00 14.82 47.12
CA THR A 186 -25.78 15.71 46.28
C THR A 186 -25.54 15.47 44.79
N VAL A 187 -26.39 14.71 44.10
CA VAL A 187 -26.68 14.90 42.67
C VAL A 187 -28.13 14.46 42.35
N ALA A 188 -29.01 15.42 42.11
CA ALA A 188 -30.28 15.19 41.43
C ALA A 188 -30.00 14.59 40.02
N GLY A 189 -30.29 13.30 39.85
CA GLY A 189 -30.11 12.61 38.56
C GLY A 189 -30.13 11.07 38.55
N SER A 190 -30.30 10.38 39.69
CA SER A 190 -30.44 8.92 39.67
C SER A 190 -31.91 8.52 39.44
N THR A 191 -32.40 8.66 38.21
CA THR A 191 -33.59 7.92 37.79
C THR A 191 -33.20 6.44 37.68
N VAL A 192 -33.58 5.64 38.69
CA VAL A 192 -33.40 4.19 38.64
C VAL A 192 -34.16 3.66 37.44
N LEU A 193 -33.43 3.23 36.40
CA LEU A 193 -34.03 2.65 35.20
C LEU A 193 -34.76 1.36 35.55
N THR A 194 -35.96 1.21 35.00
CA THR A 194 -36.75 -0.01 35.15
C THR A 194 -36.04 -1.20 34.46
N PRO A 195 -36.37 -2.45 34.82
CA PRO A 195 -35.81 -3.64 34.17
C PRO A 195 -35.90 -3.62 32.63
N THR A 196 -36.99 -3.08 32.09
CA THR A 196 -37.21 -2.97 30.64
C THR A 196 -36.27 -1.94 30.02
N GLU A 197 -36.07 -0.79 30.68
CA GLU A 197 -35.20 0.26 30.19
C GLU A 197 -33.72 -0.13 30.29
N LEU A 198 -33.34 -0.89 31.31
CA LEU A 198 -32.02 -1.51 31.43
C LEU A 198 -31.77 -2.53 30.31
N ALA A 199 -32.78 -3.29 29.91
CA ALA A 199 -32.67 -4.19 28.77
C ALA A 199 -32.48 -3.44 27.45
N ILE A 200 -33.15 -2.30 27.27
CA ILE A 200 -32.96 -1.40 26.11
C ILE A 200 -31.56 -0.79 26.13
N GLN A 201 -31.11 -0.29 27.29
CA GLN A 201 -29.77 0.28 27.47
C GLN A 201 -28.68 -0.73 27.11
N ARG A 202 -28.84 -1.98 27.57
CA ARG A 202 -27.97 -3.11 27.22
C ARG A 202 -27.92 -3.35 25.71
N ASP A 203 -29.07 -3.46 25.07
CA ASP A 203 -29.16 -3.78 23.64
C ASP A 203 -28.54 -2.66 22.78
N ASN A 204 -28.77 -1.39 23.16
CA ASN A 204 -28.16 -0.24 22.50
C ASN A 204 -26.63 -0.20 22.71
N LEU A 205 -26.14 -0.58 23.89
CA LEU A 205 -24.71 -0.66 24.14
C LEU A 205 -24.04 -1.80 23.35
N LEU A 206 -24.70 -2.95 23.26
CA LEU A 206 -24.26 -4.07 22.42
C LEU A 206 -24.17 -3.68 20.95
N LEU A 207 -25.14 -2.90 20.46
CA LEU A 207 -25.12 -2.34 19.11
C LEU A 207 -23.90 -1.43 18.90
N ILE A 208 -23.63 -0.50 19.82
CA ILE A 208 -22.46 0.40 19.73
C ILE A 208 -21.16 -0.41 19.75
N GLY A 209 -21.03 -1.38 20.65
CA GLY A 209 -19.84 -2.23 20.77
C GLY A 209 -19.59 -3.10 19.54
N GLY A 210 -20.64 -3.69 18.97
CA GLY A 210 -20.55 -4.45 17.72
C GLY A 210 -20.11 -3.59 16.53
N LEU A 211 -20.64 -2.35 16.44
CA LEU A 211 -20.22 -1.41 15.40
C LEU A 211 -18.77 -0.94 15.57
N TRP A 212 -18.31 -0.76 16.81
CA TRP A 212 -16.92 -0.44 17.12
C TRP A 212 -15.96 -1.58 16.77
N LEU A 213 -16.31 -2.83 17.10
CA LEU A 213 -15.53 -4.01 16.72
C LEU A 213 -15.37 -4.13 15.20
N LEU A 214 -16.46 -3.90 14.46
CA LEU A 214 -16.45 -3.91 13.00
C LEU A 214 -15.61 -2.75 12.44
N ALA A 215 -15.73 -1.55 13.01
CA ALA A 215 -14.96 -0.38 12.57
C ALA A 215 -13.45 -0.54 12.78
N ASN A 216 -13.04 -1.28 13.81
CA ASN A 216 -11.64 -1.56 14.12
C ASN A 216 -11.10 -2.85 13.46
N GLY A 217 -11.90 -3.54 12.64
CA GLY A 217 -11.50 -4.79 11.98
C GLY A 217 -11.29 -5.97 12.93
N LYS A 218 -11.86 -5.92 14.14
CA LYS A 218 -11.74 -6.97 15.18
C LYS A 218 -12.84 -8.04 15.08
N SER A 219 -13.76 -7.92 14.13
CA SER A 219 -14.83 -8.88 13.88
C SER A 219 -15.10 -9.00 12.39
N ASP A 220 -15.41 -10.22 11.93
CA ASP A 220 -15.78 -10.49 10.54
C ASP A 220 -17.15 -9.88 10.21
N PRO A 221 -17.35 -9.26 9.03
CA PRO A 221 -18.64 -8.69 8.64
C PRO A 221 -19.80 -9.69 8.65
N SER A 222 -19.56 -10.95 8.30
CA SER A 222 -20.59 -11.99 8.26
C SER A 222 -21.00 -12.38 9.69
N GLU A 223 -20.04 -12.52 10.59
CA GLU A 223 -20.30 -12.75 12.02
C GLU A 223 -21.07 -11.59 12.65
N ALA A 224 -20.67 -10.35 12.34
CA ALA A 224 -21.36 -9.15 12.79
C ALA A 224 -22.81 -9.07 12.27
N MET A 225 -23.07 -9.48 11.02
CA MET A 225 -24.42 -9.55 10.45
C MET A 225 -25.32 -10.53 11.20
N VAL A 226 -24.80 -11.73 11.51
CA VAL A 226 -25.55 -12.73 12.31
C VAL A 226 -25.86 -12.16 13.70
N PHE A 227 -24.86 -11.58 14.36
CA PHE A 227 -25.03 -10.95 15.66
C PHE A 227 -26.09 -9.84 15.68
N PHE A 228 -26.06 -8.91 14.72
CA PHE A 228 -27.06 -7.84 14.65
C PHE A 228 -28.47 -8.36 14.32
N THR A 229 -28.56 -9.43 13.52
CA THR A 229 -29.83 -10.09 13.21
C THR A 229 -30.43 -10.70 14.48
N GLU A 230 -29.64 -11.47 15.25
CA GLU A 230 -30.08 -12.02 16.53
C GLU A 230 -30.46 -10.95 17.54
N LEU A 231 -29.70 -9.85 17.61
CA LEU A 231 -29.99 -8.73 18.50
C LEU A 231 -31.33 -8.08 18.15
N LEU A 232 -31.62 -7.92 16.84
CA LEU A 232 -32.88 -7.39 16.34
C LEU A 232 -34.06 -8.31 16.67
N GLU A 233 -33.93 -9.62 16.45
CA GLU A 233 -34.96 -10.62 16.78
C GLU A 233 -35.27 -10.67 18.28
N LYS A 234 -34.23 -10.60 19.13
CA LYS A 234 -34.37 -10.50 20.59
C LYS A 234 -35.08 -9.21 21.02
N ARG A 235 -34.87 -8.10 20.31
CA ARG A 235 -35.58 -6.83 20.58
C ARG A 235 -37.05 -6.89 20.12
N GLN A 236 -37.31 -7.46 18.95
CA GLN A 236 -38.67 -7.58 18.40
C GLN A 236 -39.55 -8.55 19.20
N SER A 237 -38.97 -9.62 19.75
CA SER A 237 -39.69 -10.57 20.60
C SER A 237 -40.14 -9.96 21.94
N ARG A 238 -39.42 -8.96 22.47
CA ARG A 238 -39.77 -8.26 23.72
C ARG A 238 -40.90 -7.24 23.60
N ASN A 239 -41.10 -6.65 22.42
CA ASN A 239 -42.05 -5.56 22.18
C ASN A 239 -43.38 -6.04 21.56
N ARG A 240 -43.72 -7.33 21.63
CA ARG A 240 -44.95 -7.85 21.02
C ARG A 240 -46.20 -7.46 21.82
N SER A 241 -46.85 -6.38 21.41
CA SER A 241 -48.31 -6.36 21.38
C SER A 241 -48.74 -6.75 19.95
N ASN A 242 -49.65 -7.72 19.82
CA ASN A 242 -50.18 -8.13 18.51
C ASN A 242 -50.85 -6.96 17.75
N ARG A 243 -51.26 -5.92 18.49
CA ARG A 243 -51.83 -4.69 17.96
C ARG A 243 -50.80 -3.81 17.27
N ASP A 244 -49.58 -3.72 17.80
CA ASP A 244 -48.51 -2.90 17.19
C ASP A 244 -47.91 -3.57 15.96
N VAL A 245 -47.85 -4.90 15.94
CA VAL A 245 -47.50 -5.67 14.73
C VAL A 245 -48.57 -5.50 13.65
N ALA A 246 -49.84 -5.54 14.02
CA ALA A 246 -50.95 -5.31 13.08
C ALA A 246 -51.02 -3.86 12.58
N LEU A 247 -50.78 -2.86 13.44
CA LEU A 247 -50.72 -1.45 13.06
C LEU A 247 -49.51 -1.14 12.20
N TYR A 248 -48.33 -1.70 12.51
CA TYR A 248 -47.14 -1.55 11.67
C TYR A 248 -47.31 -2.22 10.31
N LEU A 249 -47.90 -3.42 10.26
CA LEU A 249 -48.21 -4.09 8.98
C LEU A 249 -49.29 -3.35 8.19
N ALA A 250 -50.34 -2.84 8.86
CA ALA A 250 -51.37 -2.03 8.22
C ALA A 250 -50.82 -0.68 7.71
N GLU A 251 -49.94 -0.04 8.48
CA GLU A 251 -49.25 1.21 8.11
C GLU A 251 -48.26 0.95 6.96
N LYS A 252 -47.55 -0.18 6.96
CA LYS A 252 -46.67 -0.59 5.85
C LYS A 252 -47.42 -1.00 4.59
N CYS A 253 -48.56 -1.67 4.71
CA CYS A 253 -49.46 -1.96 3.58
C CYS A 253 -50.13 -0.69 3.04
N ALA A 254 -50.43 0.29 3.90
CA ALA A 254 -51.02 1.57 3.50
C ALA A 254 -50.01 2.57 2.92
N GLN A 255 -48.73 2.50 3.31
CA GLN A 255 -47.70 3.47 2.89
C GLN A 255 -46.79 2.98 1.75
N HIS A 256 -46.70 1.67 1.45
CA HIS A 256 -45.66 1.14 0.56
C HIS A 256 -46.10 0.06 -0.43
N GLU A 257 -46.94 0.42 -1.40
CA GLU A 257 -46.92 -0.29 -2.70
C GLU A 257 -45.58 -0.08 -3.44
N SER A 258 -44.85 1.02 -3.20
CA SER A 258 -43.58 1.30 -3.90
C SER A 258 -42.32 0.85 -3.16
N LEU A 259 -42.22 1.00 -1.82
CA LEU A 259 -40.92 0.88 -1.15
C LEU A 259 -40.41 -0.55 -1.06
N LEU A 260 -41.30 -1.54 -0.97
CA LEU A 260 -40.92 -2.95 -0.93
C LEU A 260 -40.46 -3.41 -2.33
N ALA A 261 -41.14 -2.94 -3.37
CA ALA A 261 -40.71 -3.11 -4.77
C ALA A 261 -39.37 -2.40 -5.04
N ASP A 262 -39.20 -1.15 -4.59
CA ASP A 262 -37.96 -0.38 -4.74
C ASP A 262 -36.78 -1.05 -4.01
N THR A 263 -37.01 -1.62 -2.82
CA THR A 263 -35.97 -2.38 -2.11
C THR A 263 -35.65 -3.71 -2.80
N LEU A 264 -36.64 -4.41 -3.34
CA LEU A 264 -36.42 -5.64 -4.11
C LEU A 264 -35.66 -5.35 -5.40
N ASP A 265 -35.96 -4.25 -6.08
CA ASP A 265 -35.24 -3.83 -7.29
C ASP A 265 -33.83 -3.37 -6.97
N TYR A 266 -33.61 -2.67 -5.85
CA TYR A 266 -32.26 -2.36 -5.36
C TYR A 266 -31.44 -3.63 -5.08
N PHE A 267 -32.01 -4.63 -4.42
CA PHE A 267 -31.30 -5.89 -4.14
C PHE A 267 -31.07 -6.72 -5.41
N LYS A 268 -32.02 -6.76 -6.35
CA LYS A 268 -31.83 -7.39 -7.67
C LYS A 268 -30.73 -6.69 -8.47
N GLN A 269 -30.71 -5.37 -8.48
CA GLN A 269 -29.67 -4.60 -9.15
C GLN A 269 -28.30 -4.89 -8.53
N ARG A 270 -28.21 -4.90 -7.19
CA ARG A 270 -26.97 -5.21 -6.48
C ARG A 270 -26.48 -6.65 -6.70
N ALA A 271 -27.41 -7.61 -6.78
CA ALA A 271 -27.09 -8.99 -7.12
C ALA A 271 -26.54 -9.11 -8.56
N ASN A 272 -27.15 -8.41 -9.53
CA ASN A 272 -26.68 -8.37 -10.91
C ASN A 272 -25.31 -7.68 -11.03
N GLU A 273 -25.07 -6.61 -10.27
CA GLU A 273 -23.78 -5.93 -10.19
C GLU A 273 -22.70 -6.87 -9.60
N GLN A 274 -23.02 -7.67 -8.59
CA GLN A 274 -22.10 -8.68 -8.06
C GLN A 274 -21.80 -9.79 -9.06
N VAL A 275 -22.80 -10.31 -9.77
CA VAL A 275 -22.60 -11.33 -10.81
C VAL A 275 -21.72 -10.80 -11.94
N THR A 276 -21.99 -9.58 -12.41
CA THR A 276 -21.16 -8.95 -13.46
C THR A 276 -19.75 -8.61 -12.96
N HIS A 277 -19.59 -8.21 -11.71
CA HIS A 277 -18.28 -8.01 -11.11
C HIS A 277 -17.51 -9.34 -10.99
N GLY A 278 -18.17 -10.41 -10.56
CA GLY A 278 -17.61 -11.76 -10.50
C GLY A 278 -17.17 -12.27 -11.88
N GLN A 279 -17.98 -12.08 -12.91
CA GLN A 279 -17.62 -12.42 -14.30
C GLN A 279 -16.41 -11.61 -14.78
N ARG A 280 -16.33 -10.31 -14.47
CA ARG A 280 -15.16 -9.49 -14.81
C ARG A 280 -13.89 -9.94 -14.10
N LEU A 281 -13.99 -10.27 -12.82
CA LEU A 281 -12.88 -10.83 -12.03
C LEU A 281 -12.43 -12.18 -12.60
N GLN A 282 -13.37 -13.05 -12.96
CA GLN A 282 -13.06 -14.35 -13.56
C GLN A 282 -12.41 -14.20 -14.94
N SER A 283 -12.92 -13.32 -15.81
CA SER A 283 -12.27 -13.01 -17.08
C SER A 283 -10.89 -12.36 -16.91
N ALA A 284 -10.69 -11.54 -15.87
CA ALA A 284 -9.39 -10.96 -15.56
C ALA A 284 -8.40 -12.03 -15.05
N LEU A 285 -8.87 -12.97 -14.23
CA LEU A 285 -8.09 -14.12 -13.77
C LEU A 285 -7.68 -15.00 -14.95
N GLU A 286 -8.62 -15.37 -15.83
CA GLU A 286 -8.34 -16.17 -17.03
C GLU A 286 -7.31 -15.48 -17.95
N ARG A 287 -7.42 -14.17 -18.15
CA ARG A 287 -6.42 -13.41 -18.92
C ARG A 287 -5.05 -13.43 -18.24
N SER A 288 -5.01 -13.22 -16.93
CA SER A 288 -3.76 -13.26 -16.15
C SER A 288 -3.11 -14.65 -16.22
N GLU A 289 -3.90 -15.73 -16.16
CA GLU A 289 -3.41 -17.10 -16.28
C GLU A 289 -2.88 -17.39 -17.70
N GLN A 290 -3.57 -16.91 -18.73
CA GLN A 290 -3.10 -17.01 -20.12
C GLN A 290 -1.80 -16.23 -20.34
N GLU A 291 -1.69 -15.02 -19.79
CA GLU A 291 -0.46 -14.23 -19.84
C GLU A 291 0.69 -14.91 -19.10
N ALA A 292 0.43 -15.46 -17.90
CA ALA A 292 1.42 -16.22 -17.15
C ALA A 292 1.90 -17.46 -17.91
N ALA A 293 0.98 -18.20 -18.56
CA ALA A 293 1.32 -19.34 -19.39
C ALA A 293 2.17 -18.94 -20.60
N ARG A 294 1.83 -17.84 -21.27
CA ARG A 294 2.60 -17.27 -22.39
C ARG A 294 3.99 -16.82 -21.96
N LEU A 295 4.11 -16.14 -20.82
CA LEU A 295 5.41 -15.71 -20.28
C LEU A 295 6.27 -16.93 -19.93
N LYS A 296 5.67 -17.98 -19.39
CA LYS A 296 6.37 -19.24 -19.08
C LYS A 296 6.92 -19.92 -20.32
N THR A 297 6.18 -19.95 -21.43
CA THR A 297 6.68 -20.51 -22.69
C THR A 297 7.76 -19.63 -23.30
N GLN A 298 7.62 -18.31 -23.27
CA GLN A 298 8.68 -17.38 -23.70
C GLN A 298 9.96 -17.55 -22.88
N LEU A 299 9.85 -17.72 -21.57
CA LEU A 299 11.01 -17.91 -20.69
C LEU A 299 11.72 -19.23 -20.98
N ALA A 300 10.98 -20.31 -21.26
CA ALA A 300 11.55 -21.59 -21.68
C ALA A 300 12.30 -21.47 -23.02
N GLU A 301 11.72 -20.75 -24.00
CA GLU A 301 12.37 -20.55 -25.30
C GLU A 301 13.61 -19.67 -25.18
N HIS A 302 13.55 -18.58 -24.41
CA HIS A 302 14.73 -17.74 -24.16
C HIS A 302 15.86 -18.51 -23.47
N LYS A 303 15.55 -19.40 -22.51
CA LYS A 303 16.56 -20.28 -21.91
C LYS A 303 17.21 -21.18 -22.95
N ARG A 304 16.41 -21.83 -23.80
CA ARG A 304 16.90 -22.69 -24.89
C ARG A 304 17.84 -21.93 -25.84
N ILE A 305 17.42 -20.73 -26.28
CA ILE A 305 18.23 -19.86 -27.15
C ILE A 305 19.53 -19.45 -26.45
N THR A 306 19.48 -19.12 -25.16
CA THR A 306 20.67 -18.72 -24.40
C THR A 306 21.66 -19.86 -24.27
N GLU A 307 21.18 -21.08 -24.02
CA GLU A 307 22.02 -22.29 -23.97
C GLU A 307 22.68 -22.57 -25.33
N GLU A 308 21.93 -22.48 -26.43
CA GLU A 308 22.47 -22.63 -27.79
C GLU A 308 23.54 -21.57 -28.12
N GLN A 309 23.29 -20.31 -27.76
CA GLN A 309 24.26 -19.24 -27.95
C GLN A 309 25.51 -19.44 -27.11
N THR A 310 25.36 -19.90 -25.87
CA THR A 310 26.50 -20.19 -24.97
C THR A 310 27.37 -21.31 -25.55
N GLN A 311 26.75 -22.37 -26.10
CA GLN A 311 27.48 -23.44 -26.79
C GLN A 311 28.25 -22.90 -28.00
N ARG A 312 27.63 -22.04 -28.82
CA ARG A 312 28.32 -21.42 -29.97
C ARG A 312 29.49 -20.54 -29.55
N ILE A 313 29.34 -19.76 -28.48
CA ILE A 313 30.44 -18.96 -27.93
C ILE A 313 31.59 -19.87 -27.51
N SER A 314 31.32 -20.95 -26.76
CA SER A 314 32.37 -21.88 -26.36
C SER A 314 33.08 -22.56 -27.54
N ALA A 315 32.35 -22.86 -28.62
CA ALA A 315 32.94 -23.44 -29.82
C ALA A 315 33.85 -22.45 -30.55
N MET A 316 33.41 -21.18 -30.68
CA MET A 316 34.23 -20.12 -31.26
C MET A 316 35.46 -19.80 -30.39
N GLU A 317 35.33 -19.80 -29.07
CA GLU A 317 36.48 -19.60 -28.16
C GLU A 317 37.51 -20.72 -28.29
N ALA A 318 37.05 -21.97 -28.45
CA ALA A 318 37.93 -23.11 -28.72
C ALA A 318 38.64 -22.98 -30.07
N GLU A 319 37.92 -22.56 -31.13
CA GLU A 319 38.50 -22.33 -32.46
C GLU A 319 39.51 -21.18 -32.46
N ILE A 320 39.22 -20.07 -31.77
CA ILE A 320 40.16 -18.95 -31.62
C ILE A 320 41.43 -19.43 -30.90
N SER A 321 41.29 -20.21 -29.82
CA SER A 321 42.44 -20.74 -29.08
C SER A 321 43.28 -21.67 -29.95
N GLN A 322 42.64 -22.51 -30.78
CA GLN A 322 43.32 -23.38 -31.72
C GLN A 322 44.07 -22.59 -32.81
N LEU A 323 43.43 -21.57 -33.38
CA LEU A 323 44.05 -20.70 -34.38
C LEU A 323 45.23 -19.90 -33.81
N GLN A 324 45.12 -19.44 -32.56
CA GLN A 324 46.23 -18.80 -31.85
C GLN A 324 47.42 -19.74 -31.70
N HIS A 325 47.19 -20.99 -31.30
CA HIS A 325 48.25 -22.00 -31.20
C HIS A 325 48.91 -22.28 -32.55
N ILE A 326 48.12 -22.46 -33.61
CA ILE A 326 48.66 -22.67 -34.97
C ILE A 326 49.51 -21.47 -35.42
N LEU A 327 49.06 -20.25 -35.12
CA LEU A 327 49.78 -19.04 -35.48
C LEU A 327 51.09 -18.90 -34.70
N GLU A 328 51.11 -19.27 -33.41
CA GLU A 328 52.33 -19.33 -32.61
C GLU A 328 53.33 -20.37 -33.15
N GLU A 329 52.87 -21.58 -33.49
CA GLU A 329 53.71 -22.61 -34.12
C GLU A 329 54.29 -22.13 -35.46
N GLN A 330 53.47 -21.52 -36.31
CA GLN A 330 53.95 -20.94 -37.58
C GLN A 330 55.00 -19.86 -37.36
N GLN A 331 54.83 -18.99 -36.36
CA GLN A 331 55.85 -17.98 -36.03
C GLN A 331 57.16 -18.61 -35.54
N LEU A 332 57.09 -19.70 -34.75
CA LEU A 332 58.27 -20.43 -34.30
C LEU A 332 58.98 -21.11 -35.47
N ASP A 333 58.24 -21.75 -36.37
CA ASP A 333 58.78 -22.36 -37.59
C ASP A 333 59.44 -21.33 -38.51
N GLU A 334 58.79 -20.18 -38.71
CA GLU A 334 59.38 -19.08 -39.48
C GLU A 334 60.66 -18.55 -38.83
N ARG A 335 60.68 -18.37 -37.50
CA ARG A 335 61.89 -17.97 -36.77
C ARG A 335 62.98 -19.02 -36.92
N ALA A 336 62.66 -20.30 -36.78
CA ALA A 336 63.62 -21.39 -36.98
C ALA A 336 64.21 -21.35 -38.39
N LYS A 337 63.38 -21.24 -39.44
CA LYS A 337 63.82 -21.10 -40.83
C LYS A 337 64.72 -19.88 -41.05
N ARG A 338 64.36 -18.71 -40.49
CA ARG A 338 65.18 -17.50 -40.59
C ARG A 338 66.53 -17.67 -39.90
N THR A 339 66.57 -18.31 -38.74
CA THR A 339 67.82 -18.59 -38.01
C THR A 339 68.70 -19.55 -38.80
N HIS A 340 68.14 -20.64 -39.32
CA HIS A 340 68.88 -21.59 -40.17
C HIS A 340 69.45 -20.92 -41.43
N LEU A 341 68.67 -20.09 -42.13
CA LEU A 341 69.16 -19.34 -43.29
C LEU A 341 70.28 -18.36 -42.91
N ARG A 342 70.16 -17.70 -41.76
CA ARG A 342 71.20 -16.79 -41.24
C ARG A 342 72.48 -17.54 -40.88
N ASP A 343 72.37 -18.72 -40.28
CA ASP A 343 73.54 -19.53 -39.92
C ASP A 343 74.23 -20.09 -41.16
N ASN A 344 73.47 -20.60 -42.13
CA ASN A 344 74.02 -21.04 -43.41
C ASN A 344 74.74 -19.89 -44.13
N THR A 345 74.13 -18.72 -44.22
CA THR A 345 74.78 -17.54 -44.84
C THR A 345 76.00 -17.06 -44.06
N GLY A 346 75.99 -17.17 -42.73
CA GLY A 346 77.16 -16.89 -41.88
C GLY A 346 78.30 -17.87 -42.12
N GLN A 347 78.01 -19.17 -42.20
CA GLN A 347 78.99 -20.23 -42.47
C GLN A 347 79.63 -20.06 -43.85
N VAL A 348 78.83 -19.81 -44.89
CA VAL A 348 79.31 -19.54 -46.26
C VAL A 348 80.24 -18.33 -46.27
N LYS A 349 79.87 -17.22 -45.61
CA LYS A 349 80.73 -16.02 -45.52
C LYS A 349 82.04 -16.29 -44.79
N ALA A 350 82.00 -16.97 -43.64
CA ALA A 350 83.19 -17.31 -42.88
C ALA A 350 84.15 -18.20 -43.69
N ARG A 351 83.60 -19.18 -44.41
CA ARG A 351 84.39 -20.08 -45.25
C ARG A 351 85.00 -19.37 -46.46
N ALA A 352 84.26 -18.48 -47.12
CA ALA A 352 84.79 -17.64 -48.19
C ALA A 352 85.93 -16.74 -47.69
N PHE A 353 85.78 -16.16 -46.50
CA PHE A 353 86.82 -15.35 -45.87
C PHE A 353 88.09 -16.17 -45.58
N ASN A 354 87.95 -17.38 -45.02
CA ASN A 354 89.08 -18.26 -44.74
C ASN A 354 89.79 -18.71 -46.03
N LEU A 355 89.03 -19.08 -47.07
CA LEU A 355 89.60 -19.43 -48.39
C LEU A 355 90.46 -18.28 -48.95
N LEU A 356 89.92 -17.07 -48.96
CA LEU A 356 90.62 -15.90 -49.49
C LEU A 356 91.89 -15.58 -48.67
N THR A 357 91.81 -15.73 -47.35
CA THR A 357 92.90 -15.34 -46.44
C THR A 357 94.01 -16.37 -46.37
N GLU A 358 93.66 -17.65 -46.26
CA GLU A 358 94.63 -18.74 -46.01
C GLU A 358 95.19 -19.32 -47.31
N ASN A 359 94.33 -19.53 -48.32
CA ASN A 359 94.70 -20.33 -49.50
C ASN A 359 94.93 -19.49 -50.77
N VAL A 360 94.41 -18.26 -50.83
CA VAL A 360 94.54 -17.40 -52.02
C VAL A 360 95.55 -16.27 -51.79
N LEU A 361 95.50 -15.61 -50.63
CA LEU A 361 96.33 -14.43 -50.37
C LEU A 361 97.83 -14.75 -50.38
N GLU A 362 98.25 -15.85 -49.76
CA GLU A 362 99.67 -16.19 -49.62
C GLU A 362 100.31 -16.57 -50.97
N PRO A 363 99.71 -17.44 -51.82
CA PRO A 363 100.21 -17.66 -53.18
C PRO A 363 100.28 -16.39 -54.03
N LEU A 364 99.31 -15.48 -53.91
CA LEU A 364 99.33 -14.21 -54.64
C LEU A 364 100.46 -13.27 -54.16
N LYS A 365 100.73 -13.21 -52.84
CA LYS A 365 101.90 -12.48 -52.31
C LYS A 365 103.21 -13.08 -52.83
N LEU A 366 103.32 -14.41 -52.84
CA LEU A 366 104.50 -15.10 -53.38
C LEU A 366 104.67 -14.83 -54.87
N SER A 367 103.58 -14.84 -55.64
CA SER A 367 103.57 -14.47 -57.06
C SER A 367 104.05 -13.02 -57.28
N LEU A 368 103.49 -12.06 -56.53
CA LEU A 368 103.91 -10.65 -56.56
C LEU A 368 105.40 -10.50 -56.22
N SER A 369 105.87 -11.19 -55.17
CA SER A 369 107.28 -11.19 -54.77
C SER A 369 108.22 -11.78 -55.83
N ALA A 370 107.73 -12.71 -56.66
CA ALA A 370 108.49 -13.32 -57.75
C ALA A 370 108.58 -12.38 -58.96
N LEU A 371 107.57 -11.55 -59.19
CA LEU A 371 107.53 -10.54 -60.26
C LEU A 371 108.32 -9.27 -59.91
N GLN A 372 108.41 -8.89 -58.64
CA GLN A 372 109.13 -7.69 -58.18
C GLN A 372 110.67 -7.82 -58.15
N ARG A 373 111.22 -8.98 -58.52
CA ARG A 373 112.67 -9.20 -58.55
C ARG A 373 113.32 -8.51 -59.75
N GLU A 374 114.60 -8.12 -59.63
CA GLU A 374 115.38 -7.49 -60.72
C GLU A 374 115.37 -8.29 -62.04
N LYS A 375 115.26 -9.63 -61.95
CA LYS A 375 114.87 -10.50 -63.06
C LYS A 375 113.56 -11.22 -62.70
N PRO A 376 112.42 -10.84 -63.29
CA PRO A 376 111.12 -11.40 -62.93
C PRO A 376 111.05 -12.89 -63.28
N LYS A 377 110.57 -13.70 -62.33
CA LYS A 377 110.35 -15.15 -62.54
C LYS A 377 108.90 -15.41 -62.94
N THR A 378 108.59 -15.18 -64.21
CA THR A 378 107.23 -15.26 -64.75
C THR A 378 106.60 -16.65 -64.58
N GLU A 379 107.36 -17.73 -64.78
CA GLU A 379 106.87 -19.11 -64.63
C GLU A 379 106.49 -19.44 -63.18
N VAL A 380 107.29 -19.00 -62.21
CA VAL A 380 107.01 -19.20 -60.78
C VAL A 380 105.79 -18.39 -60.35
N ALA A 381 105.67 -17.16 -60.86
CA ALA A 381 104.51 -16.32 -60.61
C ALA A 381 103.22 -16.91 -61.20
N ALA A 382 103.29 -17.46 -62.41
CA ALA A 382 102.18 -18.15 -63.07
C ALA A 382 101.73 -19.39 -62.29
N HIS A 383 102.68 -20.23 -61.86
CA HIS A 383 102.38 -21.41 -61.06
C HIS A 383 101.68 -21.08 -59.73
N HIS A 384 102.10 -20.02 -59.03
CA HIS A 384 101.42 -19.59 -57.80
C HIS A 384 100.02 -19.01 -58.05
N ILE A 385 99.78 -18.39 -59.20
CA ILE A 385 98.44 -17.95 -59.62
C ILE A 385 97.57 -19.17 -59.93
N GLU A 386 98.10 -20.18 -60.62
CA GLU A 386 97.39 -21.44 -60.89
C GLU A 386 96.96 -22.13 -59.59
N LEU A 387 97.84 -22.24 -58.59
CA LEU A 387 97.50 -22.81 -57.28
C LEU A 387 96.38 -22.04 -56.56
N ALA A 388 96.36 -20.72 -56.66
CA ALA A 388 95.27 -19.90 -56.12
C ALA A 388 93.95 -20.15 -56.87
N VAL A 389 94.00 -20.23 -58.21
CA VAL A 389 92.84 -20.50 -59.06
C VAL A 389 92.28 -21.91 -58.82
N GLU A 390 93.14 -22.92 -58.68
CA GLU A 390 92.72 -24.29 -58.33
C GLU A 390 92.09 -24.37 -56.95
N SER A 391 92.60 -23.61 -55.98
CA SER A 391 92.03 -23.57 -54.63
C SER A 391 90.65 -22.91 -54.63
N ILE A 392 90.47 -21.82 -55.39
CA ILE A 392 89.16 -21.21 -55.63
C ILE A 392 88.23 -22.20 -56.35
N GLY A 393 88.71 -22.83 -57.43
CA GLY A 393 87.91 -23.75 -58.25
C GLY A 393 87.42 -24.99 -57.50
N ARG A 394 88.19 -25.50 -56.55
CA ARG A 394 87.77 -26.60 -55.67
C ARG A 394 86.69 -26.15 -54.68
N ASP A 395 86.91 -25.05 -53.98
CA ASP A 395 86.02 -24.64 -52.89
C ASP A 395 84.77 -23.89 -53.38
N ILE A 396 84.75 -23.39 -54.63
CA ILE A 396 83.58 -22.71 -55.20
C ILE A 396 82.37 -23.63 -55.38
N GLN A 397 82.60 -24.95 -55.49
CA GLN A 397 81.51 -25.93 -55.56
C GLN A 397 80.67 -25.91 -54.28
N TRP A 398 81.29 -25.61 -53.13
CA TRP A 398 80.61 -25.55 -51.84
C TRP A 398 79.78 -24.27 -51.64
N PHE A 399 79.96 -23.24 -52.48
CA PHE A 399 79.14 -22.02 -52.46
C PHE A 399 77.92 -22.10 -53.39
N LYS A 400 77.76 -23.20 -54.12
CA LYS A 400 76.64 -23.43 -55.05
C LYS A 400 75.48 -24.24 -54.44
N GLU A 401 75.71 -24.86 -53.27
CA GLU A 401 74.69 -25.47 -52.41
C GLU A 401 74.24 -24.47 -51.34
#